data_AF-A0A7C3KMB7-F1
#
_entry.id   AF-A0A7C3KMB7-F1
#
_cell.length_a   1.000
_cell.length_b   1.000
_cell.length_c   1.000
_cell.angle_alpha   90.00
_cell.angle_beta   90.00
_cell.angle_gamma   90.00
#
_symmetry.space_group_name_H-M   'P 1'
#
loop_
_entity.id
_entity.type
_entity.pdbx_description
1 polymer ?
#
loop_
_entity_poly.entity_id
_entity_poly.type
_entity_poly.pdbx_seq_one_letter_code
_entity_poly.pdbx_strand_id
1 'polypeptide(L)'
;MFLVKGIIGGVILFLGRELNFLFAGAMAFLIGQRLTPLLPAGLPGWADYAFMAGLGILAAALTFVDERGGFALSGFLAGGYVMAEYFVPNALVIPVVPFFVGGVLGALILGIFTEWALIIVSSIIGGFYLTTLFRLAPTPRVLITAGLVIIGAVTQAIIMRQQKQ
;
A
#
# COMPACT_ATOMS: atom_id res chain seq x y z
N MET A 1 7.94 -3.05 -14.83
CA MET A 1 7.57 -2.42 -13.52
C MET A 1 6.13 -1.93 -13.46
N PHE A 2 5.50 -1.42 -14.53
CA PHE A 2 4.08 -1.04 -14.52
C PHE A 2 3.12 -2.21 -14.27
N LEU A 3 3.37 -3.36 -14.90
CA LEU A 3 2.58 -4.59 -14.70
C LEU A 3 2.54 -5.04 -13.23
N VAL A 4 3.70 -5.03 -12.55
CA VAL A 4 3.80 -5.39 -11.13
C VAL A 4 2.97 -4.44 -10.25
N LYS A 5 3.10 -3.13 -10.48
CA LYS A 5 2.31 -2.11 -9.79
C LYS A 5 0.80 -2.30 -9.98
N GLY A 6 0.38 -2.65 -11.20
CA GLY A 6 -1.03 -2.90 -11.50
C GLY A 6 -1.58 -4.18 -10.90
N ILE A 7 -0.82 -5.28 -10.93
CA ILE A 7 -1.20 -6.55 -10.27
C ILE A 7 -1.36 -6.32 -8.76
N ILE A 8 -0.37 -5.67 -8.14
CA ILE A 8 -0.44 -5.28 -6.72
C ILE A 8 -1.67 -4.39 -6.46
N GLY A 9 -1.90 -3.40 -7.32
CA GLY A 9 -3.07 -2.53 -7.23
C GLY A 9 -4.39 -3.28 -7.29
N GLY A 10 -4.53 -4.24 -8.20
CA GLY A 10 -5.74 -5.06 -8.32
C GLY A 10 -5.96 -5.96 -7.10
N VAL A 11 -4.91 -6.61 -6.61
CA VAL A 11 -5.01 -7.45 -5.41
C VAL A 11 -5.39 -6.60 -4.18
N ILE A 12 -4.76 -5.44 -3.99
CA ILE A 12 -5.09 -4.52 -2.89
C ILE A 12 -6.52 -4.00 -3.02
N LEU A 13 -7.00 -3.71 -4.24
CA LEU A 13 -8.34 -3.17 -4.49
C LEU A 13 -9.44 -4.12 -4.01
N PHE A 14 -9.29 -5.43 -4.21
CA PHE A 14 -10.33 -6.41 -3.89
C PHE A 14 -10.10 -7.17 -2.58
N LEU A 15 -8.85 -7.31 -2.13
CA LEU A 15 -8.49 -8.16 -1.00
C LEU A 15 -7.77 -7.40 0.13
N GLY A 16 -7.72 -6.06 0.09
CA GLY A 16 -6.96 -5.26 1.04
C GLY A 16 -7.28 -5.55 2.50
N ARG A 17 -8.57 -5.61 2.86
CA ARG A 17 -9.03 -5.93 4.23
C ARG A 17 -8.68 -7.34 4.70
N GLU A 18 -8.99 -8.33 3.86
CA GLU A 18 -8.75 -9.77 4.14
C GLU A 18 -7.26 -10.07 4.32
N LEU A 19 -6.43 -9.32 3.60
CA LEU A 19 -5.00 -9.55 3.52
C LEU A 19 -4.26 -8.36 4.11
N ASN A 20 -4.58 -7.98 5.36
CA ASN A 20 -3.80 -6.98 6.09
C ASN A 20 -2.30 -7.27 6.02
N PHE A 21 -1.92 -8.55 6.12
CA PHE A 21 -0.55 -9.01 5.92
C PHE A 21 0.01 -8.70 4.52
N LEU A 22 -0.80 -8.91 3.47
CA LEU A 22 -0.37 -8.67 2.10
C LEU A 22 -0.32 -7.17 1.80
N PHE A 23 -1.21 -6.38 2.39
CA PHE A 23 -1.17 -4.92 2.28
C PHE A 23 0.08 -4.35 2.95
N ALA A 24 0.37 -4.75 4.20
CA ALA A 24 1.60 -4.37 4.89
C ALA A 24 2.83 -4.78 4.07
N GLY A 25 2.85 -6.02 3.57
CA GLY A 25 3.94 -6.54 2.75
C GLY A 25 4.10 -5.80 1.41
N ALA A 26 3.00 -5.49 0.72
CA ALA A 26 3.03 -4.73 -0.52
C ALA A 26 3.51 -3.30 -0.31
N MET A 27 3.06 -2.63 0.76
CA MET A 27 3.52 -1.29 1.10
C MET A 27 5.01 -1.29 1.46
N ALA A 28 5.47 -2.26 2.26
CA ALA A 28 6.87 -2.43 2.58
C ALA A 28 7.73 -2.75 1.34
N PHE A 29 7.20 -3.53 0.40
CA PHE A 29 7.85 -3.78 -0.89
C PHE A 29 8.01 -2.49 -1.70
N LEU A 30 6.95 -1.67 -1.79
CA LEU A 30 6.99 -0.38 -2.49
C LEU A 30 7.96 0.62 -1.85
N ILE A 31 8.03 0.64 -0.52
CA ILE A 31 9.00 1.42 0.24
C ILE A 31 10.42 0.88 0.01
N GLY A 32 10.60 -0.45 0.06
CA GLY A 32 11.85 -1.14 -0.23
C GLY A 32 12.41 -0.77 -1.61
N GLN A 33 11.53 -0.61 -2.60
CA GLN A 33 11.91 -0.15 -3.93
C GLN A 33 12.55 1.24 -3.95
N ARG A 34 12.22 2.12 -3.01
CA ARG A 34 12.87 3.43 -2.84
C ARG A 34 14.14 3.37 -2.00
N LEU A 35 14.31 2.30 -1.24
CA LEU A 35 15.49 2.07 -0.42
C LEU A 35 16.58 1.32 -1.19
N THR A 36 16.28 0.66 -2.31
CA THR A 36 17.29 -0.06 -3.09
C THR A 36 18.45 0.80 -3.60
N PRO A 37 18.29 2.09 -3.97
CA PRO A 37 19.45 2.93 -4.32
C PRO A 37 20.45 3.14 -3.17
N LEU A 38 20.06 2.83 -1.92
CA LEU A 38 20.94 2.89 -0.75
C LEU A 38 21.74 1.60 -0.55
N LEU A 39 21.44 0.53 -1.30
CA LEU A 39 22.21 -0.71 -1.27
C LEU A 39 23.60 -0.50 -1.89
N PRO A 40 24.64 -1.19 -1.37
CA PRO A 40 25.98 -1.14 -1.97
C PRO A 40 25.98 -1.54 -3.45
N ALA A 41 26.60 -0.72 -4.31
CA ALA A 41 26.63 -0.91 -5.76
C ALA A 41 27.36 -2.19 -6.25
N GLY A 42 28.05 -2.91 -5.35
CA GLY A 42 28.74 -4.17 -5.67
C GLY A 42 27.87 -5.43 -5.51
N LEU A 43 26.60 -5.28 -5.15
CA LEU A 43 25.68 -6.41 -4.96
C LEU A 43 25.23 -7.00 -6.31
N PRO A 44 24.96 -8.32 -6.36
CA PRO A 44 24.45 -8.97 -7.57
C PRO A 44 23.04 -8.47 -7.90
N GLY A 45 22.67 -8.43 -9.18
CA GLY A 45 21.40 -7.84 -9.64
C GLY A 45 20.11 -8.49 -9.10
N TRP A 46 20.20 -9.66 -8.45
CA TRP A 46 19.06 -10.26 -7.75
C TRP A 46 18.87 -9.73 -6.31
N ALA A 47 19.89 -9.08 -5.74
CA ALA A 47 19.89 -8.59 -4.36
C ALA A 47 18.81 -7.54 -4.11
N ASP A 48 18.55 -6.67 -5.10
CA ASP A 48 17.48 -5.67 -5.03
C ASP A 48 16.11 -6.33 -4.83
N TYR A 49 15.81 -7.37 -5.62
CA TYR A 49 14.55 -8.10 -5.52
C TYR A 49 14.46 -8.87 -4.20
N ALA A 50 15.56 -9.49 -3.76
CA ALA A 50 15.61 -10.19 -2.47
C ALA A 50 15.41 -9.24 -1.29
N PHE A 51 15.96 -8.02 -1.36
CA PHE A 51 15.78 -6.99 -0.34
C PHE A 51 14.34 -6.49 -0.27
N MET A 52 13.73 -6.14 -1.41
CA MET A 52 12.33 -5.72 -1.47
C MET A 52 11.39 -6.83 -0.98
N ALA A 53 11.61 -8.08 -1.43
CA ALA A 53 10.84 -9.23 -0.99
C ALA A 53 11.04 -9.50 0.50
N GLY A 54 12.26 -9.39 1.01
CA GLY A 54 12.58 -9.54 2.43
C GLY A 54 11.84 -8.54 3.30
N LEU A 55 11.82 -7.26 2.93
CA LEU A 55 11.05 -6.23 3.63
C LEU A 55 9.54 -6.51 3.57
N GLY A 56 9.03 -6.92 2.41
CA GLY A 56 7.62 -7.29 2.26
C GLY A 56 7.21 -8.47 3.13
N ILE A 57 8.02 -9.53 3.15
CA ILE A 57 7.78 -10.73 3.97
C ILE A 57 7.89 -10.38 5.46
N LEU A 58 8.88 -9.58 5.86
CA LEU A 58 9.01 -9.12 7.24
C LEU A 58 7.78 -8.35 7.70
N ALA A 59 7.35 -7.34 6.92
CA ALA A 59 6.18 -6.55 7.26
C ALA A 59 4.89 -7.39 7.30
N ALA A 60 4.73 -8.31 6.36
CA ALA A 60 3.62 -9.27 6.37
C ALA A 60 3.66 -10.16 7.62
N ALA A 61 4.83 -10.69 7.97
CA ALA A 61 5.01 -11.54 9.15
C ALA A 61 4.66 -10.82 10.46
N LEU A 62 5.03 -9.53 10.57
CA LEU A 62 4.71 -8.68 11.71
C LEU A 62 3.21 -8.55 11.97
N THR A 63 2.37 -8.64 10.93
CA THR A 63 0.90 -8.55 11.10
C THR A 63 0.28 -9.80 11.75
N PHE A 64 0.97 -10.94 11.76
CA PHE A 64 0.47 -12.15 12.42
C PHE A 64 0.66 -12.13 13.95
N VAL A 65 1.49 -11.22 14.47
CA VAL A 65 1.75 -11.13 15.91
C VAL A 65 0.56 -10.55 16.65
N ASP A 66 -0.04 -9.49 16.11
CA ASP A 66 -1.22 -8.81 16.66
C ASP A 66 -2.02 -8.19 15.51
N GLU A 67 -3.31 -8.53 15.40
CA GLU A 67 -4.19 -7.98 14.37
C GLU A 67 -4.26 -6.45 14.46
N ARG A 68 -4.37 -5.90 15.68
CA ARG A 68 -4.45 -4.44 15.90
C ARG A 68 -3.14 -3.75 15.55
N GLY A 69 -2.01 -4.32 15.98
CA GLY A 69 -0.68 -3.89 15.57
C GLY A 69 -0.48 -3.94 14.06
N GLY A 70 -1.01 -4.97 13.39
CA GLY A 70 -0.97 -5.10 11.94
C GLY A 70 -1.70 -3.96 11.22
N PHE A 71 -2.90 -3.58 11.69
CA PHE A 71 -3.63 -2.42 11.15
C PHE A 71 -2.84 -1.11 11.32
N ALA A 72 -2.24 -0.90 12.50
CA ALA A 72 -1.42 0.28 12.76
C ALA A 72 -0.15 0.32 11.88
N LEU A 73 0.52 -0.83 11.70
CA LEU A 73 1.70 -0.95 10.82
C LEU A 73 1.34 -0.67 9.37
N SER A 74 0.27 -1.28 8.87
CA SER A 74 -0.28 -1.04 7.54
C SER A 74 -0.58 0.45 7.32
N GLY A 75 -1.21 1.08 8.31
CA GLY A 75 -1.49 2.51 8.29
C GLY A 75 -0.22 3.36 8.29
N PHE A 76 0.79 2.97 9.06
CA PHE A 76 2.07 3.66 9.11
C PHE A 76 2.77 3.64 7.75
N LEU A 77 2.87 2.47 7.12
CA LEU A 77 3.53 2.30 5.84
C LEU A 77 2.77 3.04 4.73
N ALA A 78 1.44 2.91 4.70
CA ALA A 78 0.59 3.56 3.71
C ALA A 78 0.58 5.09 3.85
N GLY A 79 0.31 5.60 5.05
CA GLY A 79 0.27 7.02 5.32
C GLY A 79 1.62 7.69 5.08
N GLY A 80 2.71 7.05 5.51
CA GLY A 80 4.05 7.56 5.28
C GLY A 80 4.40 7.61 3.79
N TYR A 81 4.06 6.55 3.04
CA TYR A 81 4.31 6.51 1.60
C TYR A 81 3.52 7.59 0.83
N VAL A 82 2.23 7.74 1.12
CA VAL A 82 1.37 8.75 0.46
C VAL A 82 1.84 10.16 0.77
N MET A 83 2.14 10.45 2.04
CA MET A 83 2.57 11.79 2.44
C MET A 83 3.96 12.13 1.89
N ALA A 84 4.88 11.17 1.87
CA ALA A 84 6.18 11.34 1.22
C ALA A 84 6.04 11.69 -0.26
N GLU A 85 5.15 10.98 -0.99
CA GLU A 85 4.93 11.22 -2.41
C GLU A 85 4.20 12.52 -2.70
N TYR A 86 3.31 12.97 -1.81
CA TYR A 86 2.62 14.25 -1.96
C TYR A 86 3.56 15.44 -1.84
N PHE A 87 4.48 15.42 -0.85
CA PHE A 87 5.39 16.54 -0.60
C PHE A 87 6.59 16.56 -1.54
N VAL A 88 7.19 15.39 -1.83
CA VAL A 88 8.35 15.30 -2.73
C VAL A 88 8.12 14.16 -3.73
N PRO A 89 7.33 14.40 -4.79
CA PRO A 89 7.00 13.39 -5.77
C PRO A 89 8.26 12.84 -6.45
N ASN A 90 8.33 11.52 -6.63
CA ASN A 90 9.47 10.84 -7.29
C ASN A 90 10.84 11.09 -6.65
N ALA A 91 10.90 11.46 -5.37
CA ALA A 91 12.16 11.55 -4.65
C ALA A 91 12.91 10.21 -4.66
N LEU A 92 14.22 10.26 -4.98
CA LEU A 92 15.13 9.12 -4.90
C LEU A 92 15.30 8.62 -3.46
N VAL A 93 15.19 9.53 -2.49
CA VAL A 93 15.30 9.24 -1.05
C VAL A 93 13.98 9.60 -0.39
N ILE A 94 13.52 8.75 0.53
CA ILE A 94 12.27 8.97 1.26
C ILE A 94 12.43 10.21 2.15
N PRO A 95 11.61 11.27 1.96
CA PRO A 95 11.64 12.43 2.83
C PRO A 95 11.15 12.03 4.23
N VAL A 96 12.09 11.95 5.17
CA VAL A 96 11.89 11.36 6.50
C VAL A 96 10.78 12.06 7.27
N VAL A 97 10.73 13.39 7.26
CA VAL A 97 9.74 14.16 8.03
C VAL A 97 8.31 13.93 7.50
N PRO A 98 8.00 14.15 6.21
CA PRO A 98 6.68 13.82 5.65
C PRO A 98 6.30 12.35 5.85
N PHE A 99 7.26 11.43 5.69
CA PHE A 99 7.01 10.01 5.87
C PHE A 99 6.62 9.67 7.30
N PHE A 100 7.34 10.18 8.31
CA PHE A 100 7.01 9.93 9.71
C PHE A 100 5.68 10.56 10.10
N VAL A 101 5.42 11.80 9.69
CA VAL A 101 4.15 12.48 9.99
C VAL A 101 2.98 11.75 9.34
N GLY A 102 3.09 11.42 8.05
CA GLY A 102 2.10 10.64 7.33
C GLY A 102 1.90 9.25 7.93
N GLY A 103 2.98 8.61 8.37
CA GLY A 103 2.95 7.30 8.98
C GLY A 103 2.24 7.32 10.34
N VAL A 104 2.56 8.26 11.23
CA VAL A 104 1.87 8.38 12.53
C VAL A 104 0.38 8.65 12.32
N LEU A 105 0.02 9.54 11.40
CA LEU A 105 -1.39 9.81 11.07
C LEU A 105 -2.08 8.57 10.49
N GLY A 106 -1.46 7.89 9.54
CA GLY A 106 -2.00 6.68 8.93
C GLY A 106 -2.16 5.56 9.95
N ALA A 107 -1.18 5.35 10.84
CA ALA A 107 -1.24 4.37 11.92
C ALA A 107 -2.37 4.68 12.90
N LEU A 108 -2.58 5.95 13.24
CA LEU A 108 -3.67 6.36 14.13
C LEU A 108 -5.03 6.13 13.49
N ILE A 109 -5.19 6.48 12.21
CA ILE A 109 -6.43 6.28 11.47
C ILE A 109 -6.74 4.78 11.34
N LEU A 110 -5.82 3.98 10.79
CA LEU A 110 -6.09 2.54 10.62
C LEU A 110 -6.11 1.78 11.95
N GLY A 111 -5.37 2.23 12.96
CA GLY A 111 -5.39 1.63 14.29
C GLY A 111 -6.72 1.87 15.03
N ILE A 112 -7.37 3.02 14.82
CA ILE A 112 -8.66 3.37 15.46
C ILE A 112 -9.84 2.82 14.66
N PHE A 113 -9.86 3.05 13.35
CA PHE A 113 -10.99 2.68 12.46
C PHE A 113 -10.87 1.26 11.89
N THR A 114 -9.76 0.56 12.19
CA THR A 114 -9.48 -0.85 11.90
C THR A 114 -9.98 -1.30 10.53
N GLU A 115 -11.02 -2.13 10.49
CA GLU A 115 -11.49 -2.80 9.29
C GLU A 115 -12.01 -1.81 8.23
N TRP A 116 -12.75 -0.76 8.64
CA TRP A 116 -13.37 0.18 7.71
C TRP A 116 -12.36 1.13 7.07
N ALA A 117 -11.37 1.59 7.84
CA ALA A 117 -10.31 2.43 7.28
C ALA A 117 -9.46 1.65 6.27
N LEU A 118 -9.18 0.38 6.53
CA LEU A 118 -8.39 -0.43 5.61
C LEU A 118 -9.15 -0.69 4.30
N ILE A 119 -10.48 -0.85 4.34
CA ILE A 119 -11.31 -0.90 3.12
C ILE A 119 -11.14 0.37 2.27
N ILE A 120 -11.30 1.55 2.88
CA ILE A 120 -11.23 2.82 2.16
C ILE A 120 -9.83 3.03 1.58
N VAL A 121 -8.79 2.86 2.40
CA VAL A 121 -7.40 3.13 2.02
C VAL A 121 -6.93 2.14 0.95
N SER A 122 -7.21 0.85 1.10
CA SER A 122 -6.86 -0.16 0.10
C SER A 122 -7.60 0.09 -1.23
N SER A 123 -8.86 0.50 -1.19
CA SER A 123 -9.62 0.81 -2.39
C SER A 123 -9.02 2.00 -3.15
N ILE A 124 -8.63 3.07 -2.44
CA ILE A 124 -7.97 4.25 -3.01
C ILE A 124 -6.62 3.90 -3.63
N ILE A 125 -5.75 3.24 -2.86
CA ILE A 125 -4.40 2.87 -3.30
C ILE A 125 -4.50 1.90 -4.48
N GLY A 126 -5.32 0.86 -4.37
CA GLY A 126 -5.54 -0.13 -5.41
C GLY A 126 -6.04 0.48 -6.71
N GLY A 127 -7.06 1.35 -6.63
CA GLY A 127 -7.59 2.07 -7.80
C GLY A 127 -6.56 2.99 -8.44
N PHE A 128 -5.79 3.73 -7.65
CA PHE A 128 -4.73 4.60 -8.16
C PHE A 128 -3.65 3.81 -8.89
N TYR A 129 -3.16 2.72 -8.29
CA TYR A 129 -2.13 1.88 -8.91
C TYR A 129 -2.67 1.13 -10.14
N LEU A 130 -3.90 0.63 -10.11
CA LEU A 130 -4.50 -0.06 -11.26
C LEU A 130 -4.61 0.88 -12.46
N THR A 131 -5.00 2.15 -12.26
CA THR A 131 -5.10 3.11 -13.36
C THR A 131 -3.76 3.54 -13.92
N THR A 132 -2.64 3.36 -13.19
CA THR A 132 -1.30 3.61 -13.75
C THR A 132 -0.89 2.60 -14.85
N LEU A 133 -1.60 1.49 -15.00
CA LEU A 133 -1.41 0.57 -16.13
C LEU A 133 -1.85 1.20 -17.46
N PHE A 134 -2.79 2.14 -17.41
CA PHE A 134 -3.40 2.74 -18.58
C PHE A 134 -2.86 4.17 -18.75
N ARG A 135 -2.45 4.52 -19.97
CA ARG A 135 -2.13 5.92 -20.32
C ARG A 135 -3.41 6.69 -20.57
N LEU A 136 -4.10 7.05 -19.50
CA LEU A 136 -5.35 7.80 -19.53
C LEU A 136 -5.09 9.31 -19.43
N ALA A 137 -5.90 10.11 -20.13
CA ALA A 137 -5.97 11.54 -19.91
C ALA A 137 -6.45 11.84 -18.46
N PRO A 138 -6.20 13.06 -17.92
CA PRO A 138 -6.50 13.38 -16.51
C PRO A 138 -7.96 13.13 -16.12
N THR A 139 -8.93 13.59 -16.92
CA THR A 139 -10.36 13.48 -16.59
C THR A 139 -10.85 12.02 -16.58
N PRO A 140 -10.61 11.20 -17.63
CA PRO A 140 -10.94 9.77 -17.59
C PRO A 140 -10.25 9.03 -16.45
N ARG A 141 -8.99 9.38 -16.13
CA ARG A 141 -8.24 8.72 -15.06
C ARG A 141 -8.91 8.92 -13.71
N VAL A 142 -9.35 10.14 -13.40
CA VAL A 142 -10.05 10.44 -12.13
C VAL A 142 -11.38 9.68 -12.07
N LEU A 143 -12.18 9.71 -13.14
CA LEU A 143 -13.48 9.02 -13.19
C LEU A 143 -13.35 7.50 -13.03
N ILE A 144 -12.41 6.88 -13.75
CA ILE A 144 -12.15 5.43 -13.66
C ILE A 144 -11.61 5.07 -12.29
N THR A 145 -10.69 5.87 -11.74
CA THR A 145 -10.17 5.65 -10.38
C THR A 145 -11.31 5.71 -9.36
N ALA A 146 -12.17 6.73 -9.42
CA ALA A 146 -13.31 6.85 -8.53
C ALA A 146 -14.27 5.67 -8.64
N GLY A 147 -14.57 5.21 -9.87
CA GLY A 147 -15.38 4.02 -10.10
C GLY A 147 -14.76 2.75 -9.50
N LEU A 148 -13.46 2.54 -9.71
CA LEU A 148 -12.74 1.40 -9.14
C LEU A 148 -12.73 1.44 -7.61
N VAL A 149 -12.53 2.62 -7.02
CA VAL A 149 -12.57 2.81 -5.56
C VAL A 149 -13.93 2.40 -4.99
N ILE A 150 -15.03 2.82 -5.63
CA ILE A 150 -16.39 2.46 -5.19
C ILE A 150 -16.59 0.95 -5.31
N ILE A 151 -16.22 0.36 -6.45
CA ILE A 151 -16.37 -1.09 -6.68
C ILE A 151 -15.57 -1.88 -5.64
N GLY A 152 -14.28 -1.55 -5.46
CA GLY A 152 -13.40 -2.20 -4.48
C GLY A 152 -13.95 -2.09 -3.06
N ALA A 153 -14.40 -0.89 -2.66
CA ALA A 153 -14.93 -0.66 -1.31
C ALA A 153 -16.21 -1.47 -1.06
N VAL A 154 -17.14 -1.50 -2.02
CA VAL A 154 -18.37 -2.28 -1.93
C VAL A 154 -18.08 -3.77 -1.88
N THR A 155 -17.19 -4.28 -2.74
CA THR A 155 -16.82 -5.70 -2.74
C THR A 155 -16.22 -6.12 -1.39
N GLN A 156 -15.26 -5.34 -0.87
CA GLN A 156 -14.65 -5.65 0.43
C GLN A 156 -15.64 -5.55 1.59
N ALA A 157 -16.58 -4.60 1.55
CA ALA A 157 -17.62 -4.45 2.57
C ALA A 157 -18.66 -5.59 2.55
N ILE A 158 -18.99 -6.13 1.37
CA ILE A 158 -19.87 -7.31 1.25
C ILE A 158 -19.18 -8.53 1.85
N ILE A 159 -17.91 -8.78 1.52
CA ILE A 159 -17.13 -9.90 2.06
C ILE A 159 -17.05 -9.80 3.59
N MET A 160 -16.84 -8.60 4.13
CA MET A 160 -16.85 -8.35 5.59
C MET A 160 -18.14 -8.76 6.27
N ARG A 161 -19.28 -8.48 5.64
CA ARG A 161 -20.58 -8.84 6.20
C ARG A 161 -20.79 -10.36 6.18
N GLN A 162 -20.32 -11.05 5.14
CA GLN A 162 -20.45 -12.51 5.03
C GLN A 162 -19.61 -13.27 6.05
N GLN A 163 -18.46 -12.72 6.49
CA GLN A 163 -17.62 -13.37 7.51
C GLN A 163 -18.10 -13.18 8.95
N LYS A 164 -18.93 -12.16 9.20
CA LYS A 164 -19.49 -11.87 10.53
C LYS A 164 -20.85 -12.57 10.77
N GLN A 165 -21.41 -13.23 9.76
CA GLN A 165 -22.62 -14.05 9.85
C GLN A 165 -22.25 -15.53 10.01
#